data_AF-A0A9P9H1S4-F1
#
_entry.id   AF-A0A9P9H1S4-F1
#
_cell.length_a   1.000
_cell.length_b   1.000
_cell.length_c   1.000
_cell.angle_alpha   90.00
_cell.angle_beta   90.00
_cell.angle_gamma   90.00
#
_symmetry.space_group_name_H-M   'P 1'
#
loop_
_entity.id
_entity.type
_entity.pdbx_description
1 polymer ?
#
loop_
_entity_poly.entity_id
_entity_poly.type
_entity_poly.pdbx_seq_one_letter_code
_entity_poly.pdbx_strand_id
1 'polypeptide(L)'
;MGKLPPVAVAGSGDIARYLAEEFVRDGQHDFHIISRTERPWFSELGIQYHLVPSYSKENLVELFGKFEISTVVSTLTADDAPTFVSLHQAILDACRQSSTCKRLIPSDFIGNVESFPDLPRRHADSRHAFRKILGQQSEVEVTWTSARDLSKAVVQLVKHPKWDQYTYVYGETGTWLEAIPKVEKLLNLKIERIPVSREEIEKTVQDGSDPDKQYIASIDEWAVAGAGLVPMDVAEKQRAKFFGDVKFRTIEELIQEAQVSDVV
;
A
#
# COMPACT_ATOMS: atom_id res chain seq x y z
N MET A 1 -14.39 -22.67 -17.36
CA MET A 1 -14.63 -22.41 -15.93
C MET A 1 -15.33 -21.06 -15.85
N GLY A 2 -16.30 -20.85 -14.95
CA GLY A 2 -16.92 -19.52 -14.80
C GLY A 2 -15.95 -18.51 -14.19
N LYS A 3 -16.17 -17.21 -14.41
CA LYS A 3 -15.44 -16.16 -13.69
C LYS A 3 -15.78 -16.20 -12.20
N LEU A 4 -14.80 -15.84 -11.38
CA LEU A 4 -14.95 -15.60 -9.95
C LEU A 4 -15.71 -14.28 -9.72
N PRO A 5 -16.33 -14.10 -8.53
CA PRO A 5 -17.19 -12.94 -8.25
C PRO A 5 -16.49 -11.59 -8.51
N PRO A 6 -17.17 -10.58 -9.09
CA PRO A 6 -16.54 -9.31 -9.49
C PRO A 6 -15.87 -8.55 -8.33
N VAL A 7 -14.82 -7.79 -8.66
CA VAL A 7 -14.02 -6.99 -7.73
C VAL A 7 -13.92 -5.55 -8.24
N ALA A 8 -14.09 -4.58 -7.35
CA ALA A 8 -13.89 -3.16 -7.67
C ALA A 8 -12.73 -2.55 -6.87
N VAL A 9 -12.03 -1.59 -7.46
CA VAL A 9 -11.15 -0.66 -6.73
C VAL A 9 -11.78 0.73 -6.70
N ALA A 10 -11.83 1.34 -5.52
CA ALA A 10 -12.19 2.73 -5.32
C ALA A 10 -10.90 3.57 -5.26
N GLY A 11 -10.73 4.49 -6.20
CA GLY A 11 -9.48 5.22 -6.42
C GLY A 11 -8.77 4.79 -7.71
N SER A 12 -8.00 5.73 -8.26
CA SER A 12 -7.32 5.58 -9.56
C SER A 12 -5.89 6.15 -9.54
N GLY A 13 -5.20 5.93 -8.42
CA GLY A 13 -3.76 6.20 -8.23
C GLY A 13 -2.89 4.98 -8.55
N ASP A 14 -1.61 5.05 -8.20
CA ASP A 14 -0.60 4.08 -8.68
C ASP A 14 -0.85 2.64 -8.22
N ILE A 15 -1.33 2.41 -6.99
CA ILE A 15 -1.70 1.07 -6.52
C ILE A 15 -2.89 0.51 -7.32
N ALA A 16 -3.90 1.32 -7.60
CA ALA A 16 -5.04 0.92 -8.45
C ALA A 16 -4.58 0.55 -9.87
N ARG A 17 -3.53 1.21 -10.36
CA ARG A 17 -2.86 0.89 -11.63
C ARG A 17 -2.26 -0.51 -11.63
N TYR A 18 -1.42 -0.84 -10.64
CA TYR A 18 -0.83 -2.18 -10.55
C TYR A 18 -1.89 -3.26 -10.28
N LEU A 19 -2.94 -2.95 -9.51
CA LEU A 19 -4.09 -3.85 -9.33
C LEU A 19 -4.78 -4.14 -10.67
N ALA A 20 -5.06 -3.12 -11.49
CA ALA A 20 -5.69 -3.30 -12.80
C ALA A 20 -4.87 -4.23 -13.71
N GLU A 21 -3.57 -4.00 -13.82
CA GLU A 21 -2.68 -4.85 -14.63
C GLU A 21 -2.69 -6.31 -14.16
N GLU A 22 -2.58 -6.57 -12.86
CA GLU A 22 -2.52 -7.94 -12.33
C GLU A 22 -3.88 -8.64 -12.33
N PHE A 23 -5.00 -7.92 -12.15
CA PHE A 23 -6.35 -8.48 -12.33
C PHE A 23 -6.65 -8.82 -13.80
N VAL A 24 -6.22 -7.98 -14.75
CA VAL A 24 -6.32 -8.29 -16.19
C VAL A 24 -5.45 -9.50 -16.56
N ARG A 25 -4.23 -9.56 -16.03
CA ARG A 25 -3.29 -10.69 -16.23
C ARG A 25 -3.85 -12.01 -15.71
N ASP A 26 -4.49 -12.01 -14.55
CA ASP A 26 -5.10 -13.20 -13.95
C ASP A 26 -6.41 -13.60 -14.65
N GLY A 27 -7.23 -12.62 -15.04
CA GLY A 27 -8.45 -12.81 -15.84
C GLY A 27 -9.59 -13.59 -15.18
N GLN A 28 -9.43 -14.05 -13.93
CA GLN A 28 -10.44 -14.87 -13.24
C GLN A 28 -11.61 -14.05 -12.71
N HIS A 29 -11.39 -12.78 -12.35
CA HIS A 29 -12.43 -11.86 -11.88
C HIS A 29 -12.80 -10.85 -12.97
N ASP A 30 -14.05 -10.38 -12.99
CA ASP A 30 -14.37 -9.09 -13.63
C ASP A 30 -13.90 -7.96 -12.71
N PHE A 31 -13.05 -7.08 -13.24
CA PHE A 31 -12.40 -6.00 -12.49
C PHE A 31 -12.91 -4.63 -12.92
N HIS A 32 -13.20 -3.79 -11.93
CA HIS A 32 -13.83 -2.48 -12.12
C HIS A 32 -13.04 -1.36 -11.42
N ILE A 33 -12.78 -0.26 -12.11
CA ILE A 33 -12.28 0.97 -11.49
C ILE A 33 -13.46 1.88 -11.15
N ILE A 34 -13.47 2.46 -9.95
CA ILE A 34 -14.39 3.53 -9.57
C ILE A 34 -13.56 4.77 -9.24
N SER A 35 -13.79 5.88 -9.95
CA SER A 35 -13.01 7.11 -9.81
C SER A 35 -13.84 8.38 -9.90
N ARG A 36 -13.36 9.47 -9.28
CA ARG A 36 -13.89 10.83 -9.45
C ARG A 36 -13.27 11.63 -10.61
N THR A 37 -12.26 11.08 -11.27
CA THR A 37 -11.51 11.78 -12.32
C THR A 37 -11.22 10.80 -13.45
N GLU A 38 -11.30 11.24 -14.70
CA GLU A 38 -10.95 10.38 -15.83
C GLU A 38 -9.44 10.10 -15.85
N ARG A 39 -9.07 8.85 -16.20
CA ARG A 39 -7.68 8.38 -16.26
C ARG A 39 -7.52 7.51 -17.52
N PRO A 40 -7.20 8.12 -18.68
CA PRO A 40 -7.27 7.44 -19.99
C PRO A 40 -6.49 6.12 -20.09
N TRP A 41 -5.39 5.99 -19.36
CA TRP A 41 -4.56 4.79 -19.35
C TRP A 41 -5.30 3.52 -18.89
N PHE A 42 -6.34 3.62 -18.04
CA PHE A 42 -7.17 2.44 -17.70
C PHE A 42 -8.07 2.00 -18.86
N SER A 43 -8.44 2.89 -19.78
CA SER A 43 -9.29 2.57 -20.94
C SER A 43 -8.59 1.62 -21.91
N GLU A 44 -7.26 1.63 -21.97
CA GLU A 44 -6.45 0.75 -22.82
C GLU A 44 -6.38 -0.70 -22.27
N LEU A 45 -6.65 -0.89 -20.97
CA LEU A 45 -6.61 -2.21 -20.31
C LEU A 45 -7.88 -3.05 -20.55
N GLY A 46 -8.89 -2.51 -21.25
CA GLY A 46 -10.15 -3.22 -21.53
C GLY A 46 -11.03 -3.49 -20.31
N ILE A 47 -10.76 -2.83 -19.17
CA ILE A 47 -11.51 -2.96 -17.92
C ILE A 47 -12.71 -2.01 -17.86
N GLN A 48 -13.63 -2.29 -16.94
CA GLN A 48 -14.80 -1.45 -16.71
C GLN A 48 -14.42 -0.23 -15.87
N TYR A 49 -14.58 0.98 -16.41
CA TYR A 49 -14.24 2.24 -15.74
C TYR A 49 -15.50 3.05 -15.40
N HIS A 50 -15.71 3.34 -14.11
CA HIS A 50 -16.89 4.05 -13.61
C HIS A 50 -16.49 5.43 -13.06
N LEU A 51 -16.89 6.48 -13.77
CA LEU A 51 -16.74 7.86 -13.29
C LEU A 51 -17.93 8.22 -12.39
N VAL A 52 -17.64 8.63 -11.15
CA VAL A 52 -18.64 9.06 -10.16
C VAL A 52 -18.39 10.51 -9.72
N PRO A 53 -19.43 11.33 -9.45
CA PRO A 53 -19.22 12.70 -8.99
C PRO A 53 -18.62 12.76 -7.57
N SER A 54 -18.87 11.73 -6.75
CA SER A 54 -18.30 11.55 -5.42
C SER A 54 -18.29 10.08 -5.02
N TYR A 55 -17.47 9.69 -4.05
CA TYR A 55 -17.50 8.36 -3.42
C TYR A 55 -18.60 8.27 -2.34
N SER A 56 -19.79 8.83 -2.58
CA SER A 56 -20.91 8.69 -1.65
C SER A 56 -21.50 7.28 -1.68
N LYS A 57 -22.16 6.89 -0.59
CA LYS A 57 -22.82 5.59 -0.45
C LYS A 57 -23.78 5.32 -1.62
N GLU A 58 -24.55 6.33 -2.02
CA GLU A 58 -25.59 6.26 -3.05
C GLU A 58 -24.99 5.89 -4.42
N ASN A 59 -23.92 6.59 -4.84
CA ASN A 59 -23.23 6.29 -6.10
C ASN A 59 -22.60 4.89 -6.10
N LEU A 60 -22.09 4.45 -4.95
CA LEU A 60 -21.42 3.15 -4.80
C LEU A 60 -22.42 1.98 -4.78
N VAL A 61 -23.56 2.12 -4.09
CA VAL A 61 -24.59 1.06 -4.01
C VAL A 61 -25.16 0.72 -5.39
N GLU A 62 -25.43 1.72 -6.24
CA GLU A 62 -25.92 1.49 -7.60
C GLU A 62 -24.92 0.65 -8.41
N LEU A 63 -23.63 1.02 -8.39
CA LEU A 63 -22.57 0.28 -9.06
C LEU A 63 -22.41 -1.14 -8.49
N PHE A 64 -22.45 -1.30 -7.16
CA PHE A 64 -22.26 -2.60 -6.53
C PHE A 64 -23.40 -3.57 -6.85
N GLY A 65 -24.64 -3.09 -6.92
CA GLY A 65 -25.79 -3.91 -7.34
C GLY A 65 -25.77 -4.22 -8.84
N LYS A 66 -25.47 -3.22 -9.68
CA LYS A 66 -25.47 -3.34 -11.14
C LYS A 66 -24.41 -4.31 -11.68
N PHE A 67 -23.24 -4.36 -11.05
CA PHE A 67 -22.11 -5.19 -11.46
C PHE A 67 -21.82 -6.34 -10.49
N GLU A 68 -22.77 -6.66 -9.59
CA GLU A 68 -22.67 -7.75 -8.60
C GLU A 68 -21.34 -7.76 -7.82
N ILE A 69 -20.80 -6.58 -7.52
CA ILE A 69 -19.49 -6.41 -6.88
C ILE A 69 -19.49 -7.16 -5.54
N SER A 70 -18.55 -8.08 -5.39
CA SER A 70 -18.43 -8.96 -4.21
C SER A 70 -17.43 -8.44 -3.18
N THR A 71 -16.41 -7.73 -3.67
CA THR A 71 -15.24 -7.26 -2.94
C THR A 71 -14.87 -5.89 -3.43
N VAL A 72 -14.57 -4.98 -2.50
CA VAL A 72 -14.04 -3.65 -2.81
C VAL A 72 -12.65 -3.50 -2.21
N VAL A 73 -11.72 -2.93 -2.99
CA VAL A 73 -10.41 -2.49 -2.53
C VAL A 73 -10.42 -0.96 -2.53
N SER A 74 -10.13 -0.31 -1.42
CA SER A 74 -9.94 1.13 -1.38
C SER A 74 -8.46 1.47 -1.59
N THR A 75 -8.18 2.42 -2.47
CA THR A 75 -6.86 3.08 -2.59
C THR A 75 -7.02 4.60 -2.38
N LEU A 76 -8.04 5.00 -1.62
CA LEU A 76 -8.37 6.39 -1.35
C LEU A 76 -7.51 6.94 -0.20
N THR A 77 -6.76 7.99 -0.48
CA THR A 77 -6.06 8.79 0.52
C THR A 77 -6.83 10.09 0.83
N ALA A 78 -6.58 10.66 2.01
CA ALA A 78 -6.98 12.01 2.39
C ALA A 78 -5.99 12.53 3.44
N ASP A 79 -5.75 13.84 3.46
CA ASP A 79 -4.73 14.46 4.31
C ASP A 79 -5.19 14.66 5.76
N ASP A 80 -6.50 14.52 6.01
CA ASP A 80 -7.17 14.60 7.31
C ASP A 80 -8.01 13.36 7.64
N ALA A 81 -8.02 12.98 8.92
CA ALA A 81 -8.72 11.78 9.39
C ALA A 81 -10.26 11.83 9.21
N PRO A 82 -10.97 12.96 9.47
CA PRO A 82 -12.40 13.07 9.18
C PRO A 82 -12.77 12.74 7.72
N THR A 83 -12.04 13.27 6.74
CA THR A 83 -12.25 12.97 5.32
C THR A 83 -11.93 11.51 5.01
N PHE A 84 -10.80 10.98 5.51
CA PHE A 84 -10.41 9.57 5.31
C PHE A 84 -11.49 8.60 5.84
N VAL A 85 -11.95 8.84 7.07
CA VAL A 85 -13.01 8.05 7.72
C VAL A 85 -14.33 8.16 6.96
N SER A 86 -14.74 9.36 6.57
CA SER A 86 -15.99 9.58 5.82
C SER A 86 -16.02 8.83 4.48
N LEU A 87 -14.91 8.86 3.73
CA LEU A 87 -14.75 8.11 2.47
C LEU A 87 -14.85 6.59 2.68
N HIS A 88 -14.14 6.04 3.66
CA HIS A 88 -14.15 4.60 3.93
C HIS A 88 -15.47 4.12 4.55
N GLN A 89 -16.11 4.95 5.39
CA GLN A 89 -17.43 4.67 5.95
C GLN A 89 -18.50 4.60 4.84
N ALA A 90 -18.45 5.50 3.85
CA ALA A 90 -19.35 5.47 2.70
C ALA A 90 -19.21 4.18 1.88
N ILE A 91 -17.99 3.68 1.67
CA ILE A 91 -17.73 2.39 1.01
C ILE A 91 -18.26 1.23 1.86
N LEU A 92 -18.00 1.23 3.17
CA LEU A 92 -18.45 0.18 4.09
C LEU A 92 -19.99 0.10 4.14
N ASP A 93 -20.68 1.23 4.23
CA ASP A 93 -22.14 1.26 4.25
C ASP A 93 -22.75 0.88 2.89
N ALA A 94 -22.08 1.20 1.78
CA ALA A 94 -22.49 0.73 0.47
C ALA A 94 -22.36 -0.80 0.34
N CYS A 95 -21.30 -1.39 0.90
CA CYS A 95 -21.15 -2.85 0.96
C CYS A 95 -22.13 -3.52 1.94
N ARG A 96 -22.49 -2.87 3.05
CA ARG A 96 -23.55 -3.35 3.96
C ARG A 96 -24.92 -3.36 3.27
N GLN A 97 -25.23 -2.36 2.46
CA GLN A 97 -26.49 -2.23 1.73
C GLN A 97 -26.56 -3.13 0.49
N SER A 98 -25.44 -3.40 -0.18
CA SER A 98 -25.35 -4.36 -1.28
C SER A 98 -25.67 -5.79 -0.83
N SER A 99 -26.37 -6.56 -1.65
CA SER A 99 -26.58 -8.01 -1.43
C SER A 99 -25.30 -8.82 -1.67
N THR A 100 -24.44 -8.39 -2.61
CA THR A 100 -23.26 -9.13 -3.08
C THR A 100 -21.96 -8.72 -2.39
N CYS A 101 -21.76 -7.42 -2.10
CA CYS A 101 -20.51 -6.99 -1.49
C CYS A 101 -20.45 -7.46 -0.04
N LYS A 102 -19.49 -8.32 0.29
CA LYS A 102 -19.31 -8.84 1.66
C LYS A 102 -17.87 -8.72 2.16
N ARG A 103 -17.01 -8.04 1.40
CA ARG A 103 -15.59 -7.91 1.69
C ARG A 103 -15.08 -6.52 1.29
N LEU A 104 -14.24 -5.95 2.15
CA LEU A 104 -13.60 -4.65 1.95
C LEU A 104 -12.13 -4.78 2.37
N ILE A 105 -11.22 -4.31 1.52
CA ILE A 105 -9.83 -4.02 1.87
C ILE A 105 -9.72 -2.48 1.96
N PRO A 106 -9.55 -1.89 3.15
CA PRO A 106 -9.37 -0.43 3.29
C PRO A 106 -8.01 0.02 2.74
N SER A 107 -7.83 1.33 2.55
CA SER A 107 -6.59 1.92 2.00
C SER A 107 -5.49 2.04 3.06
N ASP A 108 -5.15 0.93 3.70
CA ASP A 108 -4.11 0.91 4.74
C ASP A 108 -2.71 0.72 4.13
N PHE A 109 -2.48 -0.38 3.40
CA PHE A 109 -1.26 -0.69 2.61
C PHE A 109 0.09 -0.23 3.20
N ILE A 110 0.22 -0.33 4.52
CA ILE A 110 1.35 0.14 5.32
C ILE A 110 1.85 -1.00 6.24
N GLY A 111 2.71 -0.69 7.22
CA GLY A 111 3.31 -1.66 8.14
C GLY A 111 2.36 -2.19 9.22
N ASN A 112 2.94 -2.59 10.35
CA ASN A 112 2.24 -3.30 11.42
C ASN A 112 1.42 -2.38 12.33
N VAL A 113 0.30 -1.89 11.79
CA VAL A 113 -0.70 -1.09 12.52
C VAL A 113 -1.39 -1.84 13.66
N GLU A 114 -1.34 -3.17 13.70
CA GLU A 114 -1.86 -3.96 14.84
C GLU A 114 -1.01 -3.72 16.09
N SER A 115 0.32 -3.68 15.96
CA SER A 115 1.24 -3.42 17.07
C SER A 115 1.56 -1.93 17.27
N PHE A 116 1.37 -1.10 16.24
CA PHE A 116 1.73 0.32 16.22
C PHE A 116 0.62 1.19 15.59
N PRO A 117 -0.60 1.24 16.20
CA PRO A 117 -1.78 1.86 15.58
C PRO A 117 -1.69 3.38 15.40
N ASP A 118 -0.80 4.03 16.14
CA ASP A 118 -0.70 5.49 16.24
C ASP A 118 0.50 6.08 15.47
N LEU A 119 1.24 5.29 14.68
CA LEU A 119 2.41 5.76 13.91
C LEU A 119 2.05 5.81 12.43
N PRO A 120 2.30 6.93 11.71
CA PRO A 120 3.28 7.99 12.01
C PRO A 120 2.73 9.42 12.40
N ARG A 121 3.48 10.28 13.15
CA ARG A 121 2.89 11.46 13.89
C ARG A 121 3.21 12.97 13.58
N ARG A 122 4.35 13.41 12.98
CA ARG A 122 4.61 14.71 12.20
C ARG A 122 5.27 16.10 12.69
N HIS A 123 6.49 16.41 12.16
CA HIS A 123 7.58 17.49 12.04
C HIS A 123 7.37 19.06 12.16
N ALA A 124 8.35 19.98 12.46
CA ALA A 124 9.85 19.93 12.64
C ALA A 124 10.63 21.07 13.44
N ASP A 125 11.67 20.80 14.30
CA ASP A 125 12.88 21.73 14.40
C ASP A 125 14.22 21.31 15.11
N SER A 126 15.36 21.79 14.55
CA SER A 126 16.76 21.93 15.09
C SER A 126 17.61 20.73 15.64
N ARG A 127 18.25 19.93 14.76
CA ARG A 127 19.55 19.25 15.06
C ARG A 127 20.43 19.02 13.83
N HIS A 128 21.75 19.16 14.01
CA HIS A 128 22.78 18.68 13.06
C HIS A 128 23.78 17.67 13.65
N ALA A 129 23.83 17.50 14.98
CA ALA A 129 24.88 16.71 15.63
C ALA A 129 24.58 15.21 15.73
N PHE A 130 23.42 14.82 16.29
CA PHE A 130 23.08 13.41 16.51
C PHE A 130 22.79 12.64 15.22
N ARG A 131 22.41 13.37 14.16
CA ARG A 131 22.35 12.89 12.78
C ARG A 131 23.51 11.94 12.46
N LYS A 132 24.76 12.38 12.61
CA LYS A 132 25.95 11.55 12.30
C LYS A 132 26.04 10.21 13.05
N ILE A 133 25.36 10.05 14.18
CA ILE A 133 25.40 8.83 15.01
C ILE A 133 24.45 7.75 14.46
N LEU A 134 23.31 8.13 13.86
CA LEU A 134 22.34 7.17 13.35
C LEU A 134 22.61 6.67 11.94
N GLY A 135 23.43 7.39 11.17
CA GLY A 135 24.04 6.85 9.95
C GLY A 135 25.08 5.74 10.19
N GLN A 136 25.22 5.25 11.43
CA GLN A 136 26.22 4.28 11.86
C GLN A 136 25.64 3.04 12.58
N GLN A 137 24.30 2.93 12.75
CA GLN A 137 23.65 1.80 13.44
C GLN A 137 22.97 0.81 12.47
N SER A 138 23.01 -0.48 12.79
CA SER A 138 22.52 -1.58 11.94
C SER A 138 21.57 -2.55 12.66
N GLU A 139 20.88 -2.13 13.72
CA GLU A 139 20.07 -3.01 14.58
C GLU A 139 18.55 -2.86 14.39
N VAL A 140 18.09 -1.78 13.74
CA VAL A 140 16.66 -1.53 13.47
C VAL A 140 16.33 -1.85 12.01
N GLU A 141 15.64 -2.97 11.80
CA GLU A 141 15.16 -3.43 10.50
C GLU A 141 13.79 -2.82 10.12
N VAL A 142 13.48 -2.84 8.83
CA VAL A 142 12.16 -2.58 8.24
C VAL A 142 11.88 -3.59 7.13
N THR A 143 10.62 -3.68 6.69
CA THR A 143 10.19 -4.62 5.65
C THR A 143 9.70 -3.88 4.40
N TRP A 144 10.11 -4.34 3.22
CA TRP A 144 9.72 -3.79 1.92
C TRP A 144 8.95 -4.80 1.07
N THR A 145 8.05 -4.29 0.23
CA THR A 145 7.42 -5.03 -0.87
C THR A 145 7.24 -4.10 -2.07
N SER A 146 7.24 -4.65 -3.29
CA SER A 146 6.94 -3.85 -4.48
C SER A 146 5.42 -3.68 -4.63
N ALA A 147 4.97 -2.52 -5.14
CA ALA A 147 3.54 -2.27 -5.38
C ALA A 147 2.89 -3.32 -6.28
N ARG A 148 3.63 -3.84 -7.28
CA ARG A 148 3.17 -4.93 -8.15
C ARG A 148 3.02 -6.27 -7.41
N ASP A 149 3.93 -6.61 -6.49
CA ASP A 149 3.84 -7.88 -5.76
C ASP A 149 2.77 -7.83 -4.64
N LEU A 150 2.57 -6.65 -4.05
CA LEU A 150 1.36 -6.34 -3.27
C LEU A 150 0.10 -6.56 -4.10
N SER A 151 0.03 -6.05 -5.34
CA SER A 151 -1.13 -6.25 -6.22
C SER A 151 -1.36 -7.72 -6.57
N LYS A 152 -0.31 -8.50 -6.89
CA LYS A 152 -0.41 -9.96 -7.07
C LYS A 152 -0.98 -10.65 -5.83
N ALA A 153 -0.54 -10.24 -4.64
CA ALA A 153 -1.02 -10.81 -3.38
C ALA A 153 -2.49 -10.48 -3.12
N VAL A 154 -2.95 -9.26 -3.41
CA VAL A 154 -4.38 -8.90 -3.37
C VAL A 154 -5.19 -9.76 -4.35
N VAL A 155 -4.72 -9.93 -5.59
CA VAL A 155 -5.35 -10.78 -6.61
C VAL A 155 -5.47 -12.23 -6.15
N GLN A 156 -4.46 -12.81 -5.48
CA GLN A 156 -4.61 -14.16 -4.91
C GLN A 156 -5.50 -14.17 -3.67
N LEU A 157 -5.37 -13.20 -2.76
CA LEU A 157 -6.15 -13.14 -1.52
C LEU A 157 -7.65 -13.17 -1.79
N VAL A 158 -8.13 -12.40 -2.78
CA VAL A 158 -9.57 -12.31 -3.05
C VAL A 158 -10.23 -13.61 -3.49
N LYS A 159 -9.45 -14.56 -4.02
CA LYS A 159 -9.92 -15.91 -4.42
C LYS A 159 -10.21 -16.81 -3.22
N HIS A 160 -9.61 -16.53 -2.05
CA HIS A 160 -9.83 -17.33 -0.85
C HIS A 160 -11.23 -17.10 -0.25
N PRO A 161 -11.87 -18.12 0.35
CA PRO A 161 -13.20 -18.00 0.94
C PRO A 161 -13.22 -17.20 2.25
N LYS A 162 -12.09 -17.14 2.97
CA LYS A 162 -11.89 -16.42 4.24
C LYS A 162 -10.51 -15.79 4.25
N TRP A 163 -10.38 -14.64 4.89
CA TRP A 163 -9.10 -13.94 5.11
C TRP A 163 -8.85 -13.79 6.61
N ASP A 164 -7.61 -13.50 6.97
CA ASP A 164 -7.27 -13.08 8.33
C ASP A 164 -7.49 -11.57 8.47
N GLN A 165 -7.78 -11.09 9.68
CA GLN A 165 -8.11 -9.67 9.93
C GLN A 165 -7.00 -8.71 9.46
N TYR A 166 -5.75 -9.05 9.77
CA TYR A 166 -4.56 -8.46 9.20
C TYR A 166 -3.90 -9.51 8.32
N THR A 167 -3.50 -9.12 7.10
CA THR A 167 -2.78 -10.01 6.17
C THR A 167 -1.51 -9.31 5.71
N TYR A 168 -0.35 -9.87 6.05
CA TYR A 168 0.95 -9.28 5.83
C TYR A 168 1.62 -9.81 4.56
N VAL A 169 2.27 -8.92 3.81
CA VAL A 169 3.03 -9.23 2.59
C VAL A 169 4.38 -8.55 2.62
N TYR A 170 5.39 -9.21 2.08
CA TYR A 170 6.75 -8.68 2.00
C TYR A 170 7.58 -9.41 0.94
N GLY A 171 8.58 -8.71 0.41
CA GLY A 171 9.64 -9.28 -0.42
C GLY A 171 10.97 -9.41 0.32
N GLU A 172 11.37 -8.38 1.07
CA GLU A 172 12.66 -8.34 1.77
C GLU A 172 12.53 -7.60 3.12
N THR A 173 13.31 -8.03 4.11
CA THR A 173 13.46 -7.38 5.42
C THR A 173 14.94 -7.11 5.66
N GLY A 174 15.25 -5.98 6.29
CA GLY A 174 16.61 -5.58 6.65
C GLY A 174 16.69 -4.09 6.98
N THR A 175 17.90 -3.53 7.03
CA THR A 175 18.12 -2.13 7.39
C THR A 175 18.31 -1.23 6.16
N TRP A 176 18.04 0.07 6.29
CA TRP A 176 18.40 1.04 5.24
C TRP A 176 19.91 1.07 4.95
N LEU A 177 20.77 0.70 5.91
CA LEU A 177 22.22 0.56 5.69
C LEU A 177 22.59 -0.63 4.80
N GLU A 178 21.74 -1.64 4.69
CA GLU A 178 21.92 -2.77 3.77
C GLU A 178 21.23 -2.53 2.42
N ALA A 179 20.06 -1.88 2.43
CA ALA A 179 19.32 -1.54 1.22
C ALA A 179 20.05 -0.49 0.36
N ILE A 180 20.53 0.61 0.94
CA ILE A 180 21.14 1.72 0.18
C ILE A 180 22.36 1.26 -0.63
N PRO A 181 23.35 0.51 -0.10
CA PRO A 181 24.48 0.00 -0.89
C PRO A 181 24.06 -0.94 -2.03
N LYS A 182 23.00 -1.74 -1.87
CA LYS A 182 22.43 -2.56 -2.96
C LYS A 182 21.92 -1.64 -4.07
N VAL A 183 21.11 -0.63 -3.74
CA VAL A 183 20.56 0.35 -4.70
C VAL A 183 21.67 1.12 -5.41
N GLU A 184 22.64 1.68 -4.68
CA GLU A 184 23.79 2.41 -5.23
C GLU A 184 24.59 1.56 -6.23
N LYS A 185 24.88 0.30 -5.88
CA LYS A 185 25.61 -0.64 -6.73
C LYS A 185 24.82 -0.98 -7.99
N LEU A 186 23.53 -1.31 -7.86
CA LEU A 186 22.71 -1.77 -8.98
C LEU A 186 22.40 -0.64 -9.97
N LEU A 187 22.06 0.55 -9.48
CA LEU A 187 21.74 1.72 -10.30
C LEU A 187 22.97 2.57 -10.68
N ASN A 188 24.19 2.17 -10.26
CA ASN A 188 25.44 2.90 -10.46
C ASN A 188 25.34 4.40 -10.09
N LEU A 189 24.79 4.67 -8.91
CA LEU A 189 24.58 6.02 -8.38
C LEU A 189 25.14 6.15 -6.96
N LYS A 190 25.21 7.37 -6.45
CA LYS A 190 25.54 7.65 -5.05
C LYS A 190 24.40 8.40 -4.40
N ILE A 191 23.95 7.90 -3.26
CA ILE A 191 22.89 8.53 -2.45
C ILE A 191 23.56 9.33 -1.35
N GLU A 192 23.30 10.64 -1.31
CA GLU A 192 23.67 11.47 -0.17
C GLU A 192 22.90 10.99 1.06
N ARG A 193 23.63 10.63 2.12
CA ARG A 193 23.06 10.14 3.37
C ARG A 193 22.97 11.30 4.34
N ILE A 194 21.76 11.81 4.54
CA ILE A 194 21.42 12.81 5.57
C ILE A 194 20.71 12.07 6.72
N PRO A 195 21.43 11.60 7.74
CA PRO A 195 20.81 10.86 8.84
C PRO A 195 20.00 11.78 9.78
N VAL A 196 19.05 11.24 10.52
CA VAL A 196 18.03 11.94 11.34
C VAL A 196 17.84 11.18 12.66
N SER A 197 17.39 11.81 13.77
CA SER A 197 17.38 11.17 15.10
C SER A 197 16.06 11.00 15.84
N ARG A 198 15.93 10.03 16.77
CA ARG A 198 14.64 9.69 17.44
C ARG A 198 13.93 10.88 18.10
N GLU A 199 14.65 11.75 18.80
CA GLU A 199 14.07 12.93 19.46
C GLU A 199 14.23 14.20 18.58
N GLU A 200 14.92 14.13 17.42
CA GLU A 200 14.49 14.98 16.29
C GLU A 200 13.10 14.51 15.91
N ILE A 201 13.00 13.36 15.26
CA ILE A 201 11.79 12.66 14.83
C ILE A 201 10.63 12.94 15.77
N GLU A 202 10.71 12.69 17.08
CA GLU A 202 9.65 12.94 18.07
C GLU A 202 9.31 14.42 18.30
N LYS A 203 10.27 15.30 18.63
CA LYS A 203 10.01 16.76 18.77
C LYS A 203 9.36 17.30 17.51
N THR A 204 9.96 16.84 16.42
CA THR A 204 9.65 17.22 15.06
C THR A 204 8.19 16.71 14.94
N VAL A 205 7.85 15.44 15.23
CA VAL A 205 6.52 14.77 15.26
C VAL A 205 5.38 15.55 15.94
N GLN A 206 5.69 16.61 16.70
CA GLN A 206 4.74 17.42 17.46
C GLN A 206 4.58 18.87 16.93
N ASP A 207 5.48 19.37 16.08
CA ASP A 207 5.64 20.81 15.83
C ASP A 207 4.65 21.40 14.80
N GLY A 208 4.20 20.63 13.80
CA GLY A 208 3.08 21.05 12.94
C GLY A 208 3.36 22.19 11.95
N SER A 209 4.53 22.81 11.95
CA SER A 209 4.78 24.07 11.23
C SER A 209 4.98 23.91 9.72
N ASP A 210 5.45 22.74 9.28
CA ASP A 210 5.78 22.43 7.89
C ASP A 210 5.17 21.07 7.51
N PRO A 211 4.03 21.02 6.80
CA PRO A 211 3.28 19.80 6.42
C PRO A 211 4.09 18.71 5.69
N ASP A 212 5.07 19.09 4.88
CA ASP A 212 5.84 18.13 4.06
C ASP A 212 6.98 17.52 4.87
N LYS A 213 7.71 18.35 5.62
CA LYS A 213 8.58 17.82 6.68
C LYS A 213 7.75 16.94 7.60
N GLN A 214 6.53 17.40 7.96
CA GLN A 214 5.54 16.73 8.83
C GLN A 214 5.23 15.33 8.33
N TYR A 215 5.14 15.11 7.03
CA TYR A 215 4.99 13.77 6.52
C TYR A 215 6.30 12.96 6.61
N ILE A 216 7.45 13.51 6.19
CA ILE A 216 8.71 12.77 6.01
C ILE A 216 9.17 12.05 7.28
N ALA A 217 9.54 12.77 8.34
CA ALA A 217 10.13 12.10 9.51
C ALA A 217 9.09 11.35 10.37
N SER A 218 7.83 11.31 9.91
CA SER A 218 6.78 10.54 10.54
C SER A 218 6.92 9.11 10.03
N ILE A 219 7.20 8.95 8.73
CA ILE A 219 7.73 7.71 8.16
C ILE A 219 9.04 7.31 8.85
N ASP A 220 9.92 8.26 9.22
CA ASP A 220 11.10 7.93 10.03
C ASP A 220 10.73 7.44 11.44
N GLU A 221 9.71 8.02 12.11
CA GLU A 221 9.20 7.54 13.41
C GLU A 221 8.70 6.10 13.32
N TRP A 222 7.90 5.81 12.30
CA TRP A 222 7.36 4.48 12.00
C TRP A 222 8.47 3.48 11.67
N ALA A 223 9.44 3.84 10.83
CA ALA A 223 10.60 3.01 10.53
C ALA A 223 11.45 2.73 11.77
N VAL A 224 11.76 3.77 12.55
CA VAL A 224 12.66 3.69 13.71
C VAL A 224 11.99 3.06 14.93
N ALA A 225 10.66 3.10 15.04
CA ALA A 225 9.89 2.31 16.02
C ALA A 225 9.85 0.79 15.69
N GLY A 226 10.30 0.38 14.49
CA GLY A 226 10.11 -0.99 14.00
C GLY A 226 8.67 -1.25 13.52
N ALA A 227 7.83 -0.22 13.40
CA ALA A 227 6.45 -0.34 12.91
C ALA A 227 6.38 -0.67 11.41
N GLY A 228 7.48 -0.46 10.68
CA GLY A 228 7.70 -0.96 9.33
C GLY A 228 8.03 -2.45 9.23
N LEU A 229 8.20 -3.17 10.35
CA LEU A 229 8.36 -4.64 10.34
C LEU A 229 7.00 -5.33 10.36
N VAL A 230 6.86 -6.35 9.50
CA VAL A 230 5.73 -7.29 9.60
C VAL A 230 6.02 -8.36 10.66
N PRO A 231 5.01 -8.89 11.37
CA PRO A 231 5.19 -10.03 12.27
C PRO A 231 5.55 -11.28 11.46
N MET A 232 6.85 -11.57 11.34
CA MET A 232 7.40 -12.53 10.37
C MET A 232 6.83 -13.95 10.49
N ASP A 233 6.56 -14.42 11.70
CA ASP A 233 6.01 -15.77 11.92
C ASP A 233 4.54 -15.87 11.46
N VAL A 234 3.76 -14.78 11.59
CA VAL A 234 2.40 -14.67 11.05
C VAL A 234 2.47 -14.52 9.53
N ALA A 235 3.36 -13.67 9.03
CA ALA A 235 3.52 -13.38 7.61
C ALA A 235 3.95 -14.62 6.81
N GLU A 236 4.86 -15.47 7.32
CA GLU A 236 5.22 -16.74 6.65
C GLU A 236 4.07 -17.76 6.67
N LYS A 237 3.33 -17.87 7.78
CA LYS A 237 2.11 -18.72 7.83
C LYS A 237 1.08 -18.24 6.79
N GLN A 238 0.92 -16.93 6.64
CA GLN A 238 0.02 -16.32 5.67
C GLN A 238 0.51 -16.50 4.23
N ARG A 239 1.82 -16.41 3.98
CA ARG A 239 2.42 -16.70 2.67
C ARG A 239 2.12 -18.13 2.22
N ALA A 240 2.39 -19.11 3.08
CA ALA A 240 2.09 -20.52 2.80
C ALA A 240 0.59 -20.80 2.62
N LYS A 241 -0.28 -20.07 3.33
CA LYS A 241 -1.74 -20.25 3.34
C LYS A 241 -2.45 -19.58 2.16
N PHE A 242 -2.06 -18.36 1.80
CA PHE A 242 -2.80 -17.50 0.88
C PHE A 242 -2.11 -17.26 -0.46
N PHE A 243 -0.78 -17.19 -0.47
CA PHE A 243 -0.06 -16.59 -1.60
C PHE A 243 0.62 -17.61 -2.53
N GLY A 244 0.82 -18.86 -2.10
CA GLY A 244 1.24 -19.95 -2.98
C GLY A 244 2.49 -19.60 -3.81
N ASP A 245 2.36 -19.67 -5.13
CA ASP A 245 3.45 -19.40 -6.09
C ASP A 245 3.72 -17.89 -6.35
N VAL A 246 3.11 -16.96 -5.60
CA VAL A 246 3.43 -15.53 -5.73
C VAL A 246 4.87 -15.27 -5.30
N LYS A 247 5.73 -15.05 -6.29
CA LYS A 247 7.07 -14.50 -6.07
C LYS A 247 6.97 -13.03 -5.63
N PHE A 248 7.23 -12.78 -4.36
CA PHE A 248 7.54 -11.45 -3.84
C PHE A 248 9.02 -11.18 -4.10
N ARG A 249 9.33 -10.09 -4.80
CA ARG A 249 10.71 -9.78 -5.21
C ARG A 249 11.47 -9.06 -4.11
N THR A 250 12.74 -9.39 -3.99
CA THR A 250 13.74 -8.59 -3.27
C THR A 250 13.97 -7.24 -3.95
N ILE A 251 14.64 -6.31 -3.25
CA ILE A 251 15.07 -5.02 -3.81
C ILE A 251 16.00 -5.25 -5.01
N GLU A 252 16.88 -6.25 -4.94
CA GLU A 252 17.82 -6.57 -6.02
C GLU A 252 17.08 -7.08 -7.28
N GLU A 253 16.17 -8.04 -7.13
CA GLU A 253 15.38 -8.55 -8.25
C GLU A 253 14.47 -7.48 -8.86
N LEU A 254 13.86 -6.63 -8.04
CA LEU A 254 13.02 -5.52 -8.51
C LEU A 254 13.81 -4.56 -9.40
N ILE A 255 15.03 -4.19 -9.00
CA ILE A 255 15.88 -3.26 -9.75
C ILE A 255 16.42 -3.91 -11.02
N GLN A 256 16.87 -5.18 -10.94
CA GLN A 256 17.35 -5.91 -12.11
C GLN A 256 16.26 -6.09 -13.16
N GLU A 257 15.03 -6.45 -12.76
CA GLU A 257 13.89 -6.51 -13.67
C GLU A 257 13.59 -5.14 -14.30
N ALA A 258 13.59 -4.05 -13.50
CA ALA A 258 13.36 -2.69 -14.00
C ALA A 258 14.42 -2.22 -15.01
N GLN A 259 15.67 -2.68 -14.89
CA GLN A 259 16.76 -2.36 -15.82
C GLN A 259 16.71 -3.18 -17.12
N VAL A 260 16.02 -4.32 -17.13
CA VAL A 260 15.81 -5.16 -18.33
C VAL A 260 14.52 -4.76 -19.06
N SER A 261 13.55 -4.19 -18.36
CA SER A 261 12.34 -3.62 -18.96
C SER A 261 12.55 -2.17 -19.42
N ASP A 262 13.01 -2.00 -20.66
CA ASP A 262 12.85 -0.74 -21.42
C ASP A 262 11.35 -0.52 -21.75
N VAL A 263 10.54 -0.27 -20.73
CA VAL A 263 9.09 -0.02 -20.84
C VAL A 263 8.72 1.18 -19.98
N VAL A 264 8.72 2.35 -20.63
CA VAL A 264 8.11 3.61 -20.19
C VAL A 264 6.59 3.52 -20.29
#